data_AF-A0A2K4IPP1-F1
#
_entry.id   AF-A0A2K4IPP1-F1
#
_cell.length_a   1.000
_cell.length_b   1.000
_cell.length_c   1.000
_cell.angle_alpha   90.00
_cell.angle_beta   90.00
_cell.angle_gamma   90.00
#
_symmetry.space_group_name_H-M   'P 1'
#
loop_
_entity.id
_entity.type
_entity.pdbx_description
1 polymer ?
#
loop_
_entity_poly.entity_id
_entity_poly.type
_entity_poly.pdbx_seq_one_letter_code
_entity_poly.pdbx_strand_id
1 'polypeptide(L)'
;MAMLGRSTLLFVALAGAALIAAACYVKTTAARLAQEYSTDWNEAGTCFIRSCIPQYSALGVAGSIAKMFTSEAFFRVYAKDGTLLKSSEWLLWQNEFTTDERSYWLGTRAVYPTVSGYEGWNVPACGQEMNSRHPKL
;
A
#
# COMPACT_ATOMS: atom_id res chain seq x y z
N MET A 1 41.13 -25.31 -2.62
CA MET A 1 39.68 -25.61 -2.48
C MET A 1 38.84 -24.47 -1.86
N ALA A 2 39.37 -23.28 -1.58
CA ALA A 2 38.59 -22.17 -1.01
C ALA A 2 37.85 -21.28 -2.04
N MET A 3 38.30 -21.25 -3.31
CA MET A 3 37.69 -20.41 -4.35
C MET A 3 36.31 -20.92 -4.82
N LEU A 4 36.08 -22.24 -4.79
CA LEU A 4 34.83 -22.84 -5.26
C LEU A 4 33.64 -22.47 -4.33
N GLY A 5 33.88 -22.40 -3.01
CA GLY A 5 32.87 -21.99 -2.04
C GLY A 5 32.50 -20.52 -2.13
N ARG A 6 33.50 -19.62 -2.29
CA ARG A 6 33.25 -18.17 -2.36
C ARG A 6 32.54 -17.77 -3.65
N SER A 7 32.91 -18.37 -4.78
CA SER A 7 32.23 -18.13 -6.06
C SER A 7 30.81 -18.66 -6.04
N THR A 8 30.56 -19.84 -5.47
CA THR A 8 29.21 -20.41 -5.35
C THR A 8 28.32 -19.56 -4.45
N LEU A 9 28.82 -19.10 -3.30
CA LEU A 9 28.10 -18.20 -2.41
C LEU A 9 27.75 -16.87 -3.08
N LEU A 10 28.66 -16.31 -3.88
CA LEU A 10 28.40 -15.10 -4.66
C LEU A 10 27.28 -15.33 -5.71
N PHE A 11 27.30 -16.46 -6.41
CA PHE A 11 26.24 -16.78 -7.37
C PHE A 11 24.88 -16.95 -6.69
N VAL A 12 24.82 -17.63 -5.54
CA VAL A 12 23.58 -17.77 -4.75
C VAL A 12 23.08 -16.41 -4.27
N ALA A 13 23.96 -15.56 -3.76
CA ALA A 13 23.59 -14.22 -3.31
C ALA A 13 23.06 -13.35 -4.45
N LEU A 14 23.71 -13.39 -5.63
CA LEU A 14 23.26 -12.65 -6.82
C LEU A 14 21.91 -13.17 -7.34
N ALA A 15 21.72 -14.48 -7.37
CA ALA A 15 20.44 -15.07 -7.76
C ALA A 15 19.32 -14.67 -6.78
N GLY A 16 19.59 -14.72 -5.47
CA GLY A 16 18.65 -14.27 -4.45
C GLY A 16 18.30 -12.78 -4.60
N ALA A 17 19.29 -11.92 -4.80
CA ALA A 17 19.08 -10.49 -5.03
C ALA A 17 18.25 -10.22 -6.30
N ALA A 18 18.52 -10.95 -7.38
CA ALA A 18 17.76 -10.84 -8.63
C ALA A 18 16.28 -11.24 -8.44
N LEU A 19 16.00 -12.31 -7.68
CA LEU A 19 14.64 -12.72 -7.36
C LEU A 19 13.90 -11.68 -6.52
N ILE A 20 14.55 -11.10 -5.51
CA ILE A 20 13.98 -10.03 -4.69
C ILE A 20 13.68 -8.79 -5.55
N ALA A 21 14.62 -8.39 -6.41
CA ALA A 21 14.43 -7.27 -7.31
C ALA A 21 13.25 -7.49 -8.27
N ALA A 22 13.12 -8.70 -8.83
CA ALA A 22 11.99 -9.07 -9.67
C ALA A 22 10.66 -9.01 -8.90
N ALA A 23 10.61 -9.53 -7.67
CA ALA A 23 9.42 -9.47 -6.82
C ALA A 23 9.00 -8.02 -6.50
N CYS A 24 9.97 -7.17 -6.13
CA CYS A 24 9.73 -5.74 -5.90
C CYS A 24 9.24 -5.03 -7.17
N TYR A 25 9.80 -5.37 -8.34
CA TYR A 25 9.37 -4.83 -9.62
C TYR A 25 7.93 -5.21 -9.94
N VAL A 26 7.56 -6.47 -9.78
CA VAL A 26 6.18 -6.95 -10.01
C VAL A 26 5.21 -6.23 -9.07
N LYS A 27 5.54 -6.16 -7.77
CA LYS A 27 4.70 -5.50 -6.77
C LYS A 27 4.50 -4.00 -7.04
N THR A 28 5.59 -3.26 -7.26
CA THR A 28 5.52 -1.83 -7.59
C THR A 28 4.73 -1.57 -8.87
N THR A 29 4.93 -2.39 -9.91
CA THR A 29 4.24 -2.21 -11.18
C THR A 29 2.75 -2.51 -11.04
N ALA A 30 2.38 -3.60 -10.35
CA ALA A 30 0.98 -3.92 -10.08
C ALA A 30 0.28 -2.83 -9.24
N ALA A 31 0.98 -2.24 -8.28
CA ALA A 31 0.46 -1.15 -7.45
C ALA A 31 0.37 0.20 -8.19
N ARG A 32 1.16 0.41 -9.25
CA ARG A 32 1.05 1.57 -10.16
C ARG A 32 -0.10 1.43 -11.14
N LEU A 33 -0.32 0.20 -11.63
CA LEU A 33 -1.44 -0.15 -12.48
C LEU A 33 -2.74 -0.39 -11.70
N ALA A 34 -2.72 -0.21 -10.38
CA ALA A 34 -3.83 -0.54 -9.53
C ALA A 34 -5.06 0.27 -9.91
N GLN A 35 -6.20 -0.42 -9.98
CA GLN A 35 -7.47 0.22 -10.21
C GLN A 35 -7.98 0.81 -8.89
N GLU A 36 -8.36 2.08 -8.93
CA GLU A 36 -9.05 2.73 -7.82
C GLU A 36 -10.50 2.30 -7.81
N TYR A 37 -10.93 1.65 -6.73
CA TYR A 37 -12.29 1.14 -6.58
C TYR A 37 -13.16 2.11 -5.77
N SER A 38 -12.61 2.71 -4.72
CA SER A 38 -13.34 3.69 -3.91
C SER A 38 -12.43 4.82 -3.42
N THR A 39 -13.03 5.99 -3.23
CA THR A 39 -12.41 7.12 -2.55
C THR A 39 -13.38 7.64 -1.50
N ASP A 40 -12.92 7.77 -0.26
CA ASP A 40 -13.72 8.31 0.85
C ASP A 40 -13.00 9.53 1.44
N TRP A 41 -13.74 10.63 1.60
CA TRP A 41 -13.22 11.88 2.12
C TRP A 41 -13.51 11.98 3.61
N ASN A 42 -12.60 12.57 4.37
CA ASN A 42 -12.91 12.89 5.76
C ASN A 42 -13.97 14.00 5.82
N GLU A 43 -14.65 14.12 6.96
CA GLU A 43 -15.73 15.12 7.16
C GLU A 43 -15.26 16.56 6.88
N ALA A 44 -14.00 16.87 7.17
CA ALA A 44 -13.41 18.19 6.93
C ALA A 44 -13.06 18.45 5.45
N GLY A 45 -13.06 17.43 4.58
CA GLY A 45 -12.68 17.53 3.17
C GLY A 45 -11.19 17.85 2.93
N THR A 46 -10.33 17.58 3.91
CA THR A 46 -8.89 17.90 3.91
C THR A 46 -8.03 16.72 3.48
N CYS A 47 -8.55 15.50 3.60
CA CYS A 47 -7.89 14.27 3.23
C CYS A 47 -8.89 13.27 2.63
N PHE A 48 -8.35 12.34 1.86
CA PHE A 48 -9.13 11.22 1.33
C PHE A 48 -8.32 9.91 1.39
N ILE A 49 -9.04 8.81 1.58
CA ILE A 49 -8.50 7.45 1.50
C ILE A 49 -8.96 6.83 0.18
N ARG A 50 -8.03 6.23 -0.56
CA ARG A 50 -8.30 5.45 -1.76
C ARG A 50 -8.13 3.97 -1.47
N SER A 51 -9.09 3.19 -1.94
CA SER A 51 -9.02 1.73 -1.95
C SER A 51 -8.59 1.28 -3.35
N CYS A 52 -7.48 0.56 -3.42
CA CYS A 52 -6.83 0.20 -4.67
C CYS A 52 -6.73 -1.32 -4.81
N ILE A 53 -7.03 -1.83 -6.02
CA ILE A 53 -6.88 -3.24 -6.38
C ILE A 53 -5.67 -3.36 -7.31
N PRO A 54 -4.56 -4.00 -6.87
CA PRO A 54 -3.37 -4.18 -7.69
C PRO A 54 -3.65 -5.07 -8.92
N GLN A 55 -3.20 -4.64 -10.09
CA GLN A 55 -3.43 -5.34 -11.36
C GLN A 55 -2.28 -6.31 -11.66
N TYR A 56 -2.22 -7.41 -10.90
CA TYR A 56 -1.21 -8.45 -11.10
C TYR A 56 -1.41 -9.25 -12.40
N SER A 57 -2.66 -9.46 -12.84
CA SER A 57 -2.97 -10.19 -14.08
C SER A 57 -2.40 -9.53 -15.33
N ALA A 58 -2.24 -8.19 -15.31
CA ALA A 58 -1.63 -7.44 -16.40
C ALA A 58 -0.13 -7.74 -16.59
N LEU A 59 0.53 -8.39 -15.61
CA LEU A 59 1.95 -8.74 -15.64
C LEU A 59 2.22 -10.20 -16.06
N GLY A 60 1.22 -10.85 -16.68
CA GLY A 60 1.35 -12.21 -17.22
C GLY A 60 1.56 -13.29 -16.14
N VAL A 61 2.36 -14.31 -16.47
CA VAL A 61 2.58 -15.48 -15.59
C VAL A 61 3.21 -15.07 -14.25
N ALA A 62 4.22 -14.19 -14.28
CA ALA A 62 4.90 -13.72 -13.08
C ALA A 62 3.93 -12.99 -12.13
N GLY A 63 3.07 -12.13 -12.68
CA GLY A 63 2.02 -11.47 -11.92
C GLY A 63 0.97 -12.43 -11.37
N SER A 64 0.56 -13.42 -12.16
CA SER A 64 -0.41 -14.43 -11.72
C SER A 64 0.10 -15.26 -10.53
N ILE A 65 1.39 -15.60 -10.52
CA ILE A 65 2.04 -16.24 -9.37
C ILE A 65 2.08 -15.27 -8.19
N ALA A 66 2.49 -14.02 -8.40
CA ALA A 66 2.56 -13.02 -7.34
C ALA A 66 1.20 -12.80 -6.66
N LYS A 67 0.10 -12.77 -7.43
CA LYS A 67 -1.28 -12.60 -6.94
C LYS A 67 -1.64 -13.61 -5.85
N MET A 68 -1.08 -14.83 -5.87
CA MET A 68 -1.38 -15.88 -4.89
C MET A 68 -0.78 -15.61 -3.50
N PHE A 69 0.23 -14.74 -3.41
CA PHE A 69 0.99 -14.46 -2.19
C PHE A 69 0.86 -13.01 -1.72
N THR A 70 -0.03 -12.24 -2.34
CA THR A 70 -0.20 -10.81 -2.07
C THR A 70 -1.63 -10.53 -1.66
N SER A 71 -1.83 -9.50 -0.83
CA SER A 71 -3.16 -8.97 -0.51
C SER A 71 -3.96 -8.62 -1.75
N GLU A 72 -5.27 -8.78 -1.66
CA GLU A 72 -6.19 -8.47 -2.76
C GLU A 72 -6.38 -6.96 -2.94
N ALA A 73 -6.15 -6.19 -1.88
CA ALA A 73 -6.32 -4.76 -1.83
C ALA A 73 -5.10 -4.08 -1.21
N PHE A 74 -4.99 -2.78 -1.39
CA PHE A 74 -4.22 -1.91 -0.50
C PHE A 74 -4.88 -0.54 -0.42
N PHE A 75 -4.55 0.23 0.61
CA PHE A 75 -5.14 1.53 0.86
C PHE A 75 -4.08 2.62 0.86
N ARG A 76 -4.42 3.79 0.31
CA ARG A 76 -3.56 4.97 0.31
C ARG A 76 -4.32 6.17 0.84
N VAL A 77 -3.73 6.89 1.78
CA VAL A 77 -4.27 8.13 2.33
C VAL A 77 -3.51 9.30 1.74
N TYR A 78 -4.26 10.27 1.26
CA TYR A 78 -3.73 11.48 0.65
C TYR A 78 -4.27 12.72 1.36
N ALA A 79 -3.48 13.78 1.34
CA ALA A 79 -3.99 15.12 1.57
C ALA A 79 -4.76 15.61 0.34
N LYS A 80 -5.60 16.64 0.52
CA LYS A 80 -6.39 17.27 -0.55
C LYS A 80 -5.56 17.76 -1.74
N ASP A 81 -4.31 18.15 -1.50
CA ASP A 81 -3.34 18.57 -2.51
C ASP A 81 -2.78 17.39 -3.34
N GLY A 82 -3.13 16.15 -2.99
CA GLY A 82 -2.64 14.93 -3.64
C GLY A 82 -1.36 14.36 -3.03
N THR A 83 -0.83 14.94 -1.95
CA THR A 83 0.35 14.42 -1.25
C THR A 83 0.02 13.09 -0.57
N LEU A 84 0.81 12.03 -0.86
CA LEU A 84 0.66 10.73 -0.21
C LEU A 84 1.11 10.80 1.25
N LEU A 85 0.20 10.55 2.19
CA LEU A 85 0.45 10.60 3.64
C LEU A 85 0.72 9.21 4.23
N LYS A 86 -0.08 8.21 3.83
CA LYS A 86 0.02 6.82 4.30
C LYS A 86 -0.30 5.84 3.18
N SER A 87 0.27 4.64 3.25
CA SER A 87 0.01 3.55 2.32
C SER A 87 0.15 2.21 3.04
N SER A 88 -0.79 1.29 2.84
CA SER A 88 -0.64 -0.11 3.27
C SER A 88 0.05 -0.99 2.22
N GLU A 89 0.37 -0.45 1.04
CA GLU A 89 0.94 -1.22 -0.09
C GLU A 89 2.12 -2.13 0.31
N TRP A 90 2.97 -1.68 1.24
CA TRP A 90 4.17 -2.41 1.68
C TRP A 90 4.02 -3.14 3.01
N LEU A 91 2.82 -3.16 3.59
CA LEU A 91 2.51 -3.94 4.78
C LEU A 91 2.30 -5.40 4.40
N LEU A 92 3.41 -6.09 4.08
CA LEU A 92 3.44 -7.48 3.59
C LEU A 92 2.77 -8.52 4.51
N TRP A 93 2.51 -8.15 5.76
CA TRP A 93 1.93 -9.00 6.80
C TRP A 93 0.44 -8.74 7.01
N GLN A 94 -0.09 -7.65 6.46
CA GLN A 94 -1.51 -7.35 6.50
C GLN A 94 -2.12 -7.90 5.22
N ASN A 95 -3.16 -8.71 5.38
CA ASN A 95 -3.93 -9.22 4.26
C ASN A 95 -5.21 -8.39 4.19
N GLU A 96 -5.25 -7.46 3.25
CA GLU A 96 -6.41 -6.63 2.99
C GLU A 96 -7.33 -7.25 1.94
N PHE A 97 -8.64 -7.09 2.14
CA PHE A 97 -9.67 -7.59 1.22
C PHE A 97 -10.59 -6.47 0.77
N THR A 98 -11.17 -6.65 -0.41
CA THR A 98 -12.09 -5.68 -1.02
C THR A 98 -13.56 -6.09 -0.99
N THR A 99 -13.88 -7.33 -0.60
CA THR A 99 -15.12 -7.95 -1.09
C THR A 99 -16.39 -7.39 -0.46
N ASP A 100 -16.36 -6.85 0.76
CA ASP A 100 -17.62 -6.51 1.45
C ASP A 100 -17.59 -5.24 2.31
N GLU A 101 -16.42 -4.69 2.64
CA GLU A 101 -16.29 -3.58 3.58
C GLU A 101 -15.49 -2.43 2.97
N ARG A 102 -15.95 -1.20 3.18
CA ARG A 102 -15.32 0.02 2.63
C ARG A 102 -14.40 0.66 3.66
N SER A 103 -13.37 1.33 3.16
CA SER A 103 -12.62 2.28 3.98
C SER A 103 -13.49 3.47 4.36
N TYR A 104 -13.26 4.01 5.55
CA TYR A 104 -14.01 5.15 6.09
C TYR A 104 -13.14 5.98 7.04
N TRP A 105 -13.64 7.16 7.41
CA TRP A 105 -12.99 8.06 8.35
C TRP A 105 -13.69 8.10 9.71
N LEU A 106 -12.89 8.20 10.78
CA LEU A 106 -13.32 8.57 12.13
C LEU A 106 -12.50 9.78 12.57
N GLY A 107 -13.01 10.99 12.32
CA GLY A 107 -12.27 12.23 12.54
C GLY A 107 -10.98 12.29 11.72
N THR A 108 -9.81 12.24 12.38
CA THR A 108 -8.49 12.22 11.73
C THR A 108 -7.94 10.81 11.50
N ARG A 109 -8.69 9.77 11.86
CA ARG A 109 -8.27 8.37 11.69
C ARG A 109 -8.88 7.80 10.41
N ALA A 110 -8.01 7.35 9.50
CA ALA A 110 -8.42 6.59 8.34
C ALA A 110 -8.47 5.11 8.70
N VAL A 111 -9.60 4.45 8.46
CA VAL A 111 -9.86 3.05 8.81
C VAL A 111 -10.10 2.23 7.55
N TYR A 112 -9.55 1.02 7.50
CA TYR A 112 -9.68 0.11 6.37
C TYR A 112 -9.76 -1.35 6.83
N PRO A 113 -10.47 -2.21 6.08
CA PRO A 113 -10.65 -3.61 6.43
C PRO A 113 -9.42 -4.48 6.13
N THR A 114 -9.26 -5.53 6.92
CA THR A 114 -8.22 -6.55 6.85
C THR A 114 -8.79 -7.92 7.25
N VAL A 115 -8.06 -9.02 7.00
CA VAL A 115 -8.38 -10.37 7.50
C VAL A 115 -8.70 -10.43 9.00
N SER A 116 -8.09 -9.55 9.80
CA SER A 116 -8.14 -9.57 11.26
C SER A 116 -9.15 -8.56 11.83
N GLY A 117 -9.98 -7.95 10.99
CA GLY A 117 -10.89 -6.87 11.36
C GLY A 117 -10.46 -5.55 10.72
N TYR A 118 -10.40 -4.47 11.49
CA TYR A 118 -10.08 -3.15 10.96
C TYR A 118 -8.70 -2.68 11.41
N GLU A 119 -7.94 -2.16 10.46
CA GLU A 119 -6.72 -1.43 10.72
C GLU A 119 -6.91 0.05 10.39
N GLY A 120 -6.01 0.89 10.88
CA GLY A 120 -6.13 2.31 10.60
C GLY A 120 -4.98 3.15 11.10
N TRP A 121 -4.78 4.27 10.43
CA TRP A 121 -3.77 5.26 10.79
C TRP A 121 -4.45 6.49 11.36
N ASN A 122 -3.91 6.99 12.47
CA ASN A 122 -4.16 8.36 12.85
C ASN A 122 -3.33 9.27 11.94
N VAL A 123 -3.97 10.22 11.26
CA VAL A 123 -3.35 11.14 10.32
C VAL A 123 -3.58 12.57 10.80
N PRO A 124 -2.77 13.08 11.75
CA PRO A 124 -3.00 14.38 12.37
C PRO A 124 -3.05 15.54 11.36
N ALA A 125 -2.30 15.42 10.25
CA ALA A 125 -2.30 16.39 9.16
C ALA A 125 -3.71 16.68 8.62
N CYS A 126 -4.62 15.68 8.65
CA CYS A 126 -6.00 15.83 8.21
C CYS A 126 -6.85 16.70 9.15
N GLY A 127 -6.41 16.93 10.39
CA GLY A 127 -7.04 17.89 11.31
C GLY A 127 -6.44 19.30 11.27
N GLN A 128 -5.29 19.50 10.63
CA GLN A 128 -4.53 20.77 10.74
C GLN A 128 -5.04 21.92 9.86
N GLU A 129 -5.81 21.66 8.80
CA GLU A 129 -6.45 22.76 8.03
C GLU A 129 -7.54 23.51 8.82
N MET A 130 -7.99 22.96 9.96
CA MET A 130 -8.87 23.66 10.89
C MET A 130 -8.11 24.67 11.77
N ASN A 131 -6.78 24.53 11.89
CA ASN A 131 -5.96 25.35 12.78
C ASN A 131 -5.32 26.56 12.07
N SER A 132 -5.12 26.49 10.75
CA SER A 132 -4.56 27.62 9.96
C SER A 132 -5.58 28.71 9.62
N ARG A 133 -6.89 28.48 9.85
CA ARG A 133 -7.97 29.48 9.65
C ARG A 133 -8.38 30.25 10.91
N HIS A 134 -7.81 29.94 12.08
CA HIS A 134 -7.97 30.74 13.28
C HIS A 134 -6.64 31.39 13.66
N PRO A 135 -6.36 32.62 13.19
CA PRO A 135 -5.36 33.43 13.88
C PRO A 135 -5.84 33.56 15.32
N LYS A 136 -4.97 33.18 16.26
CA LYS A 136 -5.17 33.41 17.69
C LYS A 136 -5.47 34.90 17.88
N LEU A 137 -6.70 35.23 18.26
CA LEU A 137 -7.06 36.52 18.83
C LEU A 137 -6.45 36.64 20.22
#